data_AF-A0A061B5W4-F1
#
_entry.id   AF-A0A061B5W4-F1
#
_cell.length_a   1.000
_cell.length_b   1.000
_cell.length_c   1.000
_cell.angle_alpha   90.00
_cell.angle_beta   90.00
_cell.angle_gamma   90.00
#
_symmetry.space_group_name_H-M   'P 1'
#
loop_
_entity.id
_entity.type
_entity.pdbx_description
1 polymer ?
#
loop_
_entity_poly.entity_id
_entity_poly.type
_entity_poly.pdbx_seq_one_letter_code
_entity_poly.pdbx_strand_id
1 'polypeptide(L)'
;MPPKQQKKTQQSAEVKPSHQKLINYTLCIPTTIVGPSNARNLQQATAVLYQVAKVASIYNVSEIVIMDTFKDPIEEPVNITEVGKDGKKKIKFDDVEAKTDAATKTQLEVTEQAMFIATVLQYFVTPPYLIKTIFKQKFFKNFQHAKEYPKLSTLPFMSQSVDSKYREGLTVTMGKITKPSKNSKKKSQPLKNTKYVNIGYDSYLELSGQQVPTNVRVTVDTEEKKVVSPLEAYKDQTGAKASYGYHVRIAKTFTSIFTESAYPDGYTSSIWVNGGDYFHNSKIEMDSFELKSGVKSANLLLVVAKWGDVEYAFEQDKKNLEGVSGAKEFFDGEMKIPEGSRVEDAAMIALTKLDV
;
A
#
# COMPACT_ATOMS: atom_id res chain seq x y z
N MET A 1 -54.93 -26.89 25.58
CA MET A 1 -53.98 -25.76 25.70
C MET A 1 -52.57 -26.35 25.83
N PRO A 2 -51.68 -26.18 24.85
CA PRO A 2 -50.31 -26.67 24.94
C PRO A 2 -49.44 -25.69 25.76
N PRO A 3 -48.36 -26.16 26.43
CA PRO A 3 -47.53 -25.32 27.29
C PRO A 3 -46.56 -24.44 26.47
N LYS A 4 -46.40 -23.19 26.90
CA LYS A 4 -45.47 -22.20 26.33
C LYS A 4 -44.02 -22.62 26.57
N GLN A 5 -43.24 -22.82 25.50
CA GLN A 5 -41.78 -22.94 25.56
C GLN A 5 -41.15 -21.58 25.89
N GLN A 6 -40.40 -21.51 26.99
CA GLN A 6 -39.54 -20.37 27.33
C GLN A 6 -38.30 -20.38 26.42
N LYS A 7 -38.14 -19.33 25.62
CA LYS A 7 -36.90 -19.05 24.88
C LYS A 7 -35.80 -18.68 25.88
N LYS A 8 -34.78 -19.55 26.01
CA LYS A 8 -33.50 -19.19 26.61
C LYS A 8 -32.74 -18.30 25.63
N THR A 9 -32.70 -17.00 25.92
CA THR A 9 -31.82 -16.04 25.25
C THR A 9 -30.38 -16.36 25.65
N GLN A 10 -29.58 -16.91 24.74
CA GLN A 10 -28.13 -16.99 24.91
C GLN A 10 -27.58 -15.57 24.81
N GLN A 11 -27.18 -15.02 25.96
CA GLN A 11 -26.33 -13.84 26.01
C GLN A 11 -24.99 -14.20 25.37
N SER A 12 -24.69 -13.58 24.23
CA SER A 12 -23.35 -13.54 23.66
C SER A 12 -22.45 -12.80 24.64
N ALA A 13 -21.59 -13.54 25.34
CA ALA A 13 -20.53 -12.95 26.13
C ALA A 13 -19.61 -12.16 25.18
N GLU A 14 -19.55 -10.84 25.37
CA GLU A 14 -18.53 -9.99 24.77
C GLU A 14 -17.15 -10.47 25.24
N VAL A 15 -16.43 -11.13 24.33
CA VAL A 15 -15.00 -11.39 24.50
C VAL A 15 -14.31 -10.04 24.36
N LYS A 16 -13.87 -9.45 25.48
CA LYS A 16 -12.98 -8.29 25.46
C LYS A 16 -11.68 -8.70 24.75
N PRO A 17 -11.30 -8.07 23.62
CA PRO A 17 -10.01 -8.36 22.99
C PRO A 17 -8.91 -7.80 23.90
N SER A 18 -8.20 -8.67 24.60
CA SER A 18 -7.29 -8.25 25.68
C SER A 18 -5.94 -7.74 25.18
N HIS A 19 -5.56 -7.90 23.91
CA HIS A 19 -4.33 -7.34 23.34
C HIS A 19 -4.69 -6.70 22.00
N GLN A 20 -4.86 -5.38 21.99
CA GLN A 20 -4.88 -4.56 20.78
C GLN A 20 -3.57 -3.80 20.75
N LYS A 21 -2.87 -3.87 19.63
CA LYS A 21 -1.76 -2.99 19.27
C LYS A 21 -2.08 -1.54 19.67
N LEU A 22 -1.31 -1.03 20.63
CA LEU A 22 -1.51 0.30 21.19
C LEU A 22 -1.00 1.40 20.23
N ILE A 23 -0.11 1.07 19.29
CA ILE A 23 0.46 2.06 18.37
C ILE A 23 0.54 1.46 16.97
N ASN A 24 -0.17 2.07 16.02
CA ASN A 24 -0.09 1.74 14.61
C ASN A 24 0.90 2.67 13.91
N TYR A 25 1.91 2.08 13.26
CA TYR A 25 2.86 2.81 12.45
C TYR A 25 2.45 2.79 10.98
N THR A 26 2.50 3.94 10.34
CA THR A 26 2.47 4.10 8.89
C THR A 26 3.78 4.71 8.43
N LEU A 27 4.50 4.04 7.53
CA LEU A 27 5.71 4.57 6.91
C LEU A 27 5.35 5.24 5.58
N CYS A 28 5.66 6.52 5.43
CA CYS A 28 5.60 7.21 4.15
C CYS A 28 7.01 7.40 3.58
N ILE A 29 7.24 6.90 2.36
CA ILE A 29 8.54 6.96 1.67
C ILE A 29 8.38 7.63 0.29
N PRO A 30 9.37 8.41 -0.17
CA PRO A 30 9.33 9.05 -1.48
C PRO A 30 9.71 8.06 -2.60
N THR A 31 9.25 8.29 -3.82
CA THR A 31 9.68 7.49 -4.99
C THR A 31 11.19 7.60 -5.26
N THR A 32 11.81 8.71 -4.85
CA THR A 32 13.25 8.95 -4.93
C THR A 32 14.08 7.92 -4.17
N ILE A 33 13.49 7.12 -3.26
CA ILE A 33 14.18 6.03 -2.55
C ILE A 33 14.86 5.02 -3.49
N VAL A 34 14.31 4.83 -4.70
CA VAL A 34 14.94 4.02 -5.77
C VAL A 34 15.41 4.86 -6.96
N GLY A 35 15.51 6.17 -6.78
CA GLY A 35 16.02 7.10 -7.79
C GLY A 35 17.53 6.97 -8.01
N PRO A 36 18.09 7.67 -9.01
CA PRO A 36 19.48 7.51 -9.44
C PRO A 36 20.55 7.73 -8.36
N SER A 37 20.25 8.56 -7.35
CA SER A 37 21.13 8.79 -6.20
C SER A 37 21.19 7.62 -5.23
N ASN A 38 20.21 6.72 -5.27
CA ASN A 38 20.01 5.63 -4.31
C ASN A 38 20.16 4.23 -4.93
N ALA A 39 19.78 4.07 -6.20
CA ALA A 39 19.88 2.83 -6.94
C ALA A 39 20.18 3.11 -8.42
N ARG A 40 21.14 2.36 -8.98
CA ARG A 40 21.56 2.48 -10.40
C ARG A 40 20.99 1.39 -11.29
N ASN A 41 20.40 0.35 -10.70
CA ASN A 41 19.83 -0.77 -11.42
C ASN A 41 18.71 -1.44 -10.62
N LEU A 42 17.98 -2.35 -11.28
CA LEU A 42 16.86 -3.07 -10.69
C LEU A 42 17.24 -3.86 -9.44
N GLN A 43 18.44 -4.46 -9.42
CA GLN A 43 18.91 -5.24 -8.27
C GLN A 43 19.08 -4.36 -7.03
N GLN A 44 19.74 -3.21 -7.17
CA GLN A 44 19.93 -2.24 -6.08
C GLN A 44 18.59 -1.66 -5.61
N ALA A 45 17.71 -1.29 -6.56
CA ALA A 45 16.38 -0.79 -6.21
C ALA A 45 15.58 -1.84 -5.43
N THR A 46 15.64 -3.10 -5.85
CA THR A 46 15.00 -4.22 -5.15
C THR A 46 15.60 -4.44 -3.76
N ALA A 47 16.93 -4.32 -3.62
CA ALA A 47 17.63 -4.45 -2.35
C ALA A 47 17.15 -3.42 -1.33
N VAL A 48 17.02 -2.16 -1.75
CA VAL A 48 16.52 -1.06 -0.91
C VAL A 48 15.08 -1.35 -0.47
N LEU A 49 14.21 -1.71 -1.41
CA LEU A 49 12.81 -2.04 -1.09
C LEU A 49 12.67 -3.28 -0.21
N TYR A 50 13.58 -4.25 -0.33
CA TYR A 50 13.63 -5.39 0.58
C TYR A 50 13.96 -4.94 2.01
N GLN A 51 14.90 -4.00 2.21
CA GLN A 51 15.18 -3.47 3.54
C GLN A 51 13.97 -2.74 4.13
N VAL A 52 13.28 -1.91 3.34
CA VAL A 52 12.03 -1.27 3.78
C VAL A 52 10.99 -2.32 4.19
N ALA A 53 10.76 -3.33 3.36
CA ALA A 53 9.82 -4.40 3.63
C ALA A 53 10.18 -5.19 4.90
N LYS A 54 11.48 -5.44 5.12
CA LYS A 54 12.01 -6.12 6.30
C LYS A 54 11.80 -5.28 7.56
N VAL A 55 12.16 -3.99 7.53
CA VAL A 55 11.94 -3.06 8.64
C VAL A 55 10.46 -2.98 8.99
N ALA A 56 9.60 -2.80 7.98
CA ALA A 56 8.15 -2.78 8.15
C ALA A 56 7.63 -4.07 8.81
N SER A 57 8.18 -5.22 8.43
CA SER A 57 7.81 -6.51 9.00
C SER A 57 8.35 -6.75 10.41
N ILE A 58 9.49 -6.17 10.78
CA ILE A 58 10.09 -6.29 12.13
C ILE A 58 9.25 -5.50 13.13
N TYR A 59 8.96 -4.24 12.82
CA TYR A 59 8.20 -3.33 13.70
C TYR A 59 6.69 -3.39 13.48
N ASN A 60 6.22 -4.39 12.73
CA ASN A 60 4.81 -4.60 12.44
C ASN A 60 4.13 -3.31 11.92
N VAL A 61 4.75 -2.61 10.98
CA VAL A 61 4.18 -1.43 10.33
C VAL A 61 2.88 -1.85 9.63
N SER A 62 1.80 -1.10 9.84
CA SER A 62 0.48 -1.48 9.34
C SER A 62 0.24 -0.99 7.91
N GLU A 63 0.88 0.11 7.49
CA GLU A 63 0.74 0.68 6.16
C GLU A 63 2.07 1.29 5.68
N ILE A 64 2.38 1.10 4.40
CA ILE A 64 3.42 1.84 3.68
C ILE A 64 2.76 2.72 2.62
N VAL A 65 2.99 4.01 2.72
CA VAL A 65 2.52 5.04 1.79
C VAL A 65 3.66 5.47 0.89
N ILE A 66 3.46 5.39 -0.42
CA ILE A 66 4.43 5.83 -1.42
C ILE A 66 4.05 7.24 -1.83
N MET A 67 4.86 8.21 -1.43
CA MET A 67 4.73 9.59 -1.86
C MET A 67 5.23 9.70 -3.30
N ASP A 68 4.31 9.86 -4.25
CA ASP A 68 4.62 9.93 -5.68
C ASP A 68 5.23 11.30 -6.03
N THR A 69 6.54 11.45 -5.76
CA THR A 69 7.28 12.70 -5.94
C THR A 69 7.97 12.82 -7.30
N PHE A 70 7.94 11.77 -8.12
CA PHE A 70 8.39 11.90 -9.50
C PHE A 70 7.17 12.31 -10.30
N LYS A 71 7.21 13.48 -10.92
CA LYS A 71 6.53 13.63 -12.20
C LYS A 71 7.67 13.86 -13.16
N ASP A 72 7.77 13.00 -14.17
CA ASP A 72 8.55 13.39 -15.34
C ASP A 72 8.10 14.80 -15.70
N PRO A 73 9.01 15.73 -16.06
CA PRO A 73 8.61 16.98 -16.63
C PRO A 73 7.59 16.61 -17.71
N ILE A 74 6.34 17.07 -17.54
CA ILE A 74 5.42 17.07 -18.66
C ILE A 74 6.19 17.89 -19.67
N GLU A 75 6.69 17.25 -20.73
CA GLU A 75 7.14 17.99 -21.89
C GLU A 75 5.92 18.80 -22.29
N GLU A 76 5.87 20.07 -21.86
CA GLU A 76 4.98 21.02 -22.51
C GLU A 76 5.25 20.82 -23.99
N PRO A 77 4.21 20.63 -24.82
CA PRO A 77 4.42 20.43 -26.24
C PRO A 77 5.26 21.61 -26.71
N VAL A 78 6.55 21.35 -26.94
CA VAL A 78 7.46 22.32 -27.51
C VAL A 78 6.87 22.53 -28.88
N ASN A 79 6.21 23.68 -29.06
CA ASN A 79 5.86 24.16 -30.38
C ASN A 79 7.19 24.43 -31.06
N ILE A 80 7.74 23.41 -31.70
CA ILE A 80 8.86 23.54 -32.61
C ILE A 80 8.30 24.36 -33.77
N THR A 81 8.43 25.69 -33.68
CA THR A 81 8.35 26.52 -34.88
C THR A 81 9.61 26.22 -35.68
N GLU A 82 9.55 25.17 -36.49
CA GLU A 82 10.49 24.99 -37.59
C GLU A 82 10.34 26.20 -38.51
N VAL A 83 11.30 27.12 -38.45
CA VAL A 83 11.49 28.12 -39.49
C VAL A 83 12.12 27.40 -40.68
N GLY A 84 11.27 26.68 -41.42
CA GLY A 84 11.59 26.14 -42.73
C GLY A 84 11.50 27.25 -43.76
N LYS A 85 12.66 27.72 -44.23
CA LYS A 85 12.76 28.39 -45.53
C LYS A 85 12.27 27.41 -46.60
N ASP A 86 11.51 27.96 -47.54
CA ASP A 86 11.14 27.38 -48.84
C ASP A 86 9.99 26.36 -48.86
N GLY A 87 8.81 26.88 -49.23
CA GLY A 87 8.14 26.36 -50.42
C GLY A 87 7.07 25.27 -50.25
N LYS A 88 5.82 25.73 -50.15
CA LYS A 88 4.57 25.07 -50.60
C LYS A 88 4.15 23.78 -49.86
N LYS A 89 3.12 23.89 -49.01
CA LYS A 89 1.91 23.03 -49.06
C LYS A 89 0.75 23.58 -48.22
N LYS A 90 -0.44 23.14 -48.61
CA LYS A 90 -1.77 23.72 -48.42
C LYS A 90 -2.24 23.75 -46.96
N ILE A 91 -2.80 24.88 -46.53
CA ILE A 91 -3.58 25.01 -45.29
C ILE A 91 -4.95 24.37 -45.53
N LYS A 92 -5.32 23.37 -44.72
CA LYS A 92 -6.71 22.98 -44.53
C LYS A 92 -7.17 23.64 -43.23
N PHE A 93 -8.12 24.57 -43.34
CA PHE A 93 -8.92 25.02 -42.22
C PHE A 93 -10.05 24.00 -42.06
N ASP A 94 -10.09 23.28 -40.94
CA ASP A 94 -11.32 22.59 -40.52
C ASP A 94 -11.99 23.46 -39.46
N ASP A 95 -13.29 23.65 -39.70
CA ASP A 95 -14.18 24.60 -39.06
C ASP A 95 -14.35 24.39 -37.55
N VAL A 96 -14.47 25.52 -36.88
CA VAL A 96 -14.80 25.67 -35.47
C VAL A 96 -16.29 25.35 -35.30
N GLU A 97 -16.61 24.12 -34.90
CA GLU A 97 -17.90 23.83 -34.26
C GLU A 97 -17.72 23.53 -32.78
N ALA A 98 -18.29 24.43 -31.98
CA ALA A 98 -18.39 24.37 -30.55
C ALA A 98 -19.00 23.03 -30.09
N LYS A 99 -18.20 22.24 -29.36
CA LYS A 99 -18.71 21.29 -28.37
C LYS A 99 -18.26 21.74 -27.00
N THR A 100 -19.25 22.33 -26.35
CA THR A 100 -19.43 22.56 -24.93
C THR A 100 -18.79 21.49 -24.02
N ASP A 101 -18.11 21.99 -22.99
CA ASP A 101 -18.01 21.45 -21.64
C ASP A 101 -17.77 19.94 -21.48
N ALA A 102 -16.54 19.53 -21.79
CA ALA A 102 -15.88 18.46 -21.06
C ALA A 102 -14.72 19.07 -20.29
N ALA A 103 -15.00 19.54 -19.06
CA ALA A 103 -13.95 19.70 -18.05
C ALA A 103 -13.33 18.32 -17.82
N THR A 104 -12.28 18.02 -18.58
CA THR A 104 -11.48 16.82 -18.46
C THR A 104 -10.96 16.78 -17.04
N LYS A 105 -11.54 15.90 -16.20
CA LYS A 105 -10.88 15.42 -14.99
C LYS A 105 -9.57 14.79 -15.45
N THR A 106 -8.50 15.56 -15.49
CA THR A 106 -7.14 15.04 -15.61
C THR A 106 -6.94 14.13 -14.40
N GLN A 107 -7.20 12.83 -14.56
CA GLN A 107 -6.89 11.86 -13.52
C GLN A 107 -5.39 11.95 -13.32
N LEU A 108 -4.96 12.31 -12.11
CA LEU A 108 -3.54 12.25 -11.75
C LEU A 108 -3.06 10.82 -11.99
N GLU A 109 -2.23 10.66 -13.03
CA GLU A 109 -1.63 9.38 -13.39
C GLU A 109 -0.57 9.01 -12.35
N VAL A 110 -0.50 7.73 -12.02
CA VAL A 110 0.50 7.19 -11.09
C VAL A 110 1.76 6.92 -11.89
N THR A 111 2.92 7.33 -11.38
CA THR A 111 4.17 7.09 -12.11
C THR A 111 4.56 5.62 -12.16
N GLU A 112 5.34 5.27 -13.20
CA GLU A 112 5.89 3.92 -13.31
C GLU A 112 6.76 3.55 -12.11
N GLN A 113 7.50 4.52 -11.56
CA GLN A 113 8.35 4.33 -10.40
C GLN A 113 7.53 4.06 -9.13
N ALA A 114 6.46 4.83 -8.87
CA ALA A 114 5.55 4.56 -7.75
C ALA A 114 4.87 3.19 -7.90
N MET A 115 4.43 2.83 -9.11
CA MET A 115 3.86 1.51 -9.39
C MET A 115 4.88 0.39 -9.18
N PHE A 116 6.14 0.57 -9.59
CA PHE A 116 7.22 -0.38 -9.36
C PHE A 116 7.43 -0.63 -7.86
N ILE A 117 7.61 0.45 -7.08
CA ILE A 117 7.81 0.38 -5.63
C ILE A 117 6.63 -0.35 -4.97
N ALA A 118 5.40 0.06 -5.29
CA ALA A 118 4.20 -0.55 -4.72
C ALA A 118 4.10 -2.04 -5.02
N THR A 119 4.45 -2.42 -6.24
CA THR A 119 4.37 -3.81 -6.70
C THR A 119 5.43 -4.69 -6.04
N VAL A 120 6.65 -4.19 -5.85
CA VAL A 120 7.75 -4.91 -5.18
C VAL A 120 7.50 -5.03 -3.67
N LEU A 121 7.03 -3.98 -3.01
CA LEU A 121 6.64 -4.05 -1.60
C LEU A 121 5.51 -5.06 -1.39
N GLN A 122 4.46 -5.01 -2.21
CA GLN A 122 3.39 -6.02 -2.15
C GLN A 122 3.90 -7.45 -2.39
N TYR A 123 4.90 -7.63 -3.25
CA TYR A 123 5.50 -8.94 -3.50
C TYR A 123 6.12 -9.54 -2.23
N PHE A 124 6.86 -8.74 -1.45
CA PHE A 124 7.56 -9.24 -0.25
C PHE A 124 6.63 -9.69 0.89
N VAL A 125 5.42 -9.13 0.98
CA VAL A 125 4.40 -9.59 1.95
C VAL A 125 3.46 -10.66 1.40
N THR A 126 3.53 -10.97 0.11
CA THR A 126 2.62 -11.95 -0.50
C THR A 126 3.21 -13.37 -0.41
N PRO A 127 2.48 -14.36 0.16
CA PRO A 127 2.94 -15.74 0.20
C PRO A 127 3.35 -16.26 -1.19
N PRO A 128 4.47 -17.01 -1.31
CA PRO A 128 5.00 -17.44 -2.62
C PRO A 128 4.00 -18.20 -3.49
N TYR A 129 3.13 -19.00 -2.86
CA TYR A 129 2.10 -19.78 -3.56
C TYR A 129 0.95 -18.92 -4.14
N LEU A 130 0.80 -17.66 -3.72
CA LEU A 130 -0.22 -16.73 -4.24
C LEU A 130 0.32 -15.77 -5.31
N ILE A 131 1.65 -15.66 -5.48
CA ILE A 131 2.26 -14.67 -6.38
C ILE A 131 1.67 -14.75 -7.79
N LYS A 132 1.58 -15.97 -8.35
CA LYS A 132 1.06 -16.17 -9.72
C LYS A 132 -0.43 -15.85 -9.86
N THR A 133 -1.19 -15.91 -8.77
CA THR A 133 -2.63 -15.63 -8.77
C THR A 133 -2.92 -14.15 -8.54
N ILE A 134 -2.14 -13.49 -7.67
CA ILE A 134 -2.35 -12.10 -7.28
C ILE A 134 -1.78 -11.12 -8.31
N PHE A 135 -0.58 -11.40 -8.83
CA PHE A 135 0.11 -10.46 -9.69
C PHE A 135 -0.14 -10.74 -11.17
N LYS A 136 -0.36 -9.66 -11.93
CA LYS A 136 -0.42 -9.74 -13.39
C LYS A 136 0.97 -10.02 -13.96
N GLN A 137 1.03 -10.83 -15.02
CA GLN A 137 2.27 -11.22 -15.69
C GLN A 137 3.17 -10.04 -16.08
N LYS A 138 2.59 -8.90 -16.47
CA LYS A 138 3.35 -7.68 -16.83
C LYS A 138 4.28 -7.17 -15.73
N PHE A 139 4.01 -7.51 -14.47
CA PHE A 139 4.80 -7.10 -13.32
C PHE A 139 5.93 -8.08 -12.97
N PHE A 140 5.97 -9.27 -13.58
CA PHE A 140 6.91 -10.32 -13.15
C PHE A 140 8.37 -9.94 -13.42
N LYS A 141 8.63 -9.07 -14.41
CA LYS A 141 9.95 -8.49 -14.63
C LYS A 141 10.48 -7.74 -13.40
N ASN A 142 9.60 -7.13 -12.61
CA ASN A 142 9.96 -6.40 -11.39
C ASN A 142 10.44 -7.35 -10.28
N PHE A 143 10.09 -8.65 -10.36
CA PHE A 143 10.41 -9.64 -9.34
C PHE A 143 11.68 -10.45 -9.64
N GLN A 144 12.40 -10.11 -10.72
CA GLN A 144 13.59 -10.83 -11.15
C GLN A 144 14.59 -11.02 -10.02
N HIS A 145 14.89 -9.94 -9.27
CA HIS A 145 15.77 -9.99 -8.11
C HIS A 145 15.00 -10.22 -6.80
N ALA A 146 13.71 -9.84 -6.74
CA ALA A 146 12.94 -9.95 -5.49
C ALA A 146 12.79 -11.42 -5.03
N LYS A 147 12.71 -12.36 -5.97
CA LYS A 147 12.67 -13.80 -5.68
C LYS A 147 13.96 -14.38 -5.09
N GLU A 148 15.07 -13.66 -5.17
CA GLU A 148 16.38 -14.09 -4.67
C GLU A 148 16.56 -13.77 -3.17
N TYR A 149 15.72 -12.88 -2.63
CA TYR A 149 15.75 -12.50 -1.21
C TYR A 149 15.03 -13.52 -0.33
N PRO A 150 15.47 -13.70 0.93
CA PRO A 150 14.77 -14.55 1.88
C PRO A 150 13.38 -14.01 2.19
N LYS A 151 12.49 -14.90 2.60
CA LYS A 151 11.16 -14.51 3.07
C LYS A 151 11.28 -13.69 4.35
N LEU A 152 10.33 -12.79 4.57
CA LEU A 152 10.22 -12.03 5.81
C LEU A 152 9.71 -12.96 6.92
N SER A 153 10.64 -13.60 7.65
CA SER A 153 10.31 -14.62 8.65
C SER A 153 9.55 -14.08 9.87
N THR A 154 9.50 -12.76 10.06
CA THR A 154 8.68 -12.14 11.10
C THR A 154 7.19 -12.10 10.74
N LEU A 155 6.81 -12.37 9.48
CA LEU A 155 5.41 -12.53 9.09
C LEU A 155 4.91 -13.93 9.51
N PRO A 156 3.78 -14.03 10.22
CA PRO A 156 3.32 -15.30 10.80
C PRO A 156 3.01 -16.37 9.74
N PHE A 157 2.51 -15.96 8.56
CA PHE A 157 2.21 -16.85 7.42
C PHE A 157 3.42 -17.15 6.53
N MET A 158 4.60 -16.60 6.81
CA MET A 158 5.85 -16.88 6.09
C MET A 158 6.80 -17.79 6.87
N SER A 159 6.58 -17.94 8.18
CA SER A 159 7.36 -18.83 9.05
C SER A 159 7.20 -20.30 8.64
N GLN A 160 8.29 -21.07 8.73
CA GLN A 160 8.33 -22.50 8.36
C GLN A 160 7.76 -23.43 9.43
N SER A 161 7.25 -22.91 10.56
CA SER A 161 6.69 -23.75 11.61
C SER A 161 5.46 -24.51 11.10
N VAL A 162 5.58 -25.83 11.15
CA VAL A 162 4.73 -26.89 10.62
C VAL A 162 3.26 -26.67 10.96
N ASP A 163 2.40 -26.65 9.93
CA ASP A 163 0.95 -26.45 9.96
C ASP A 163 0.46 -25.25 10.77
N SER A 164 0.61 -24.05 10.20
CA SER A 164 -0.18 -22.91 10.66
C SER A 164 -1.66 -23.20 10.40
N LYS A 165 -2.43 -23.32 11.49
CA LYS A 165 -3.90 -23.34 11.49
C LYS A 165 -4.51 -22.27 10.57
N TYR A 166 -3.84 -21.13 10.47
CA TYR A 166 -4.24 -20.03 9.60
C TYR A 166 -3.38 -19.95 8.35
N ARG A 167 -4.01 -19.82 7.18
CA ARG A 167 -3.35 -19.58 5.89
C ARG A 167 -3.95 -18.42 5.14
N GLU A 168 -3.10 -17.70 4.43
CA GLU A 168 -3.55 -16.68 3.49
C GLU A 168 -4.03 -17.32 2.19
N GLY A 169 -5.01 -16.68 1.56
CA GLY A 169 -5.62 -17.20 0.35
C GLY A 169 -6.25 -16.14 -0.53
N LEU A 170 -6.54 -16.52 -1.76
CA LEU A 170 -7.34 -15.71 -2.68
C LEU A 170 -8.64 -16.45 -3.00
N THR A 171 -9.78 -15.79 -2.81
CA THR A 171 -11.08 -16.34 -3.17
C THR A 171 -11.19 -16.48 -4.69
N VAL A 172 -11.55 -17.67 -5.16
CA VAL A 172 -11.60 -18.01 -6.58
C VAL A 172 -12.98 -18.52 -6.96
N THR A 173 -13.44 -18.19 -8.16
CA THR A 173 -14.63 -18.85 -8.72
C THR A 173 -14.27 -20.28 -9.08
N MET A 174 -14.99 -21.27 -8.57
CA MET A 174 -14.96 -22.59 -9.20
C MET A 174 -15.65 -22.49 -10.56
N GLY A 175 -14.88 -22.72 -11.62
CA GLY A 175 -15.38 -22.58 -12.98
C GLY A 175 -14.45 -23.14 -14.05
N LYS A 176 -14.57 -24.44 -14.32
CA LYS A 176 -14.59 -24.94 -15.70
C LYS A 176 -15.76 -25.93 -15.86
N ILE A 177 -16.97 -25.42 -16.02
CA ILE A 177 -18.12 -26.19 -16.54
C ILE A 177 -18.96 -25.14 -17.30
N THR A 178 -18.80 -24.89 -18.59
CA THR A 178 -18.62 -25.77 -19.74
C THR A 178 -17.69 -25.09 -20.75
N LYS A 179 -17.05 -25.87 -21.65
CA LYS A 179 -16.64 -25.31 -22.96
C LYS A 179 -17.83 -24.51 -23.52
N PRO A 180 -17.62 -23.34 -24.15
CA PRO A 180 -18.72 -22.69 -24.85
C PRO A 180 -19.24 -23.69 -25.89
N SER A 181 -20.40 -24.28 -25.64
CA SER A 181 -21.18 -24.88 -26.70
C SER A 181 -21.39 -23.76 -27.72
N LYS A 182 -21.11 -24.03 -29.00
CA LYS A 182 -21.14 -23.04 -30.09
C LYS A 182 -22.48 -22.30 -30.22
N ASN A 183 -23.51 -22.64 -29.42
CA ASN A 183 -24.86 -22.09 -29.49
C ASN A 183 -25.36 -21.29 -28.27
N SER A 184 -24.55 -20.99 -27.25
CA SER A 184 -25.03 -20.18 -26.10
C SER A 184 -24.51 -18.74 -26.10
N LYS A 185 -25.30 -17.80 -26.67
CA LYS A 185 -25.09 -16.34 -26.60
C LYS A 185 -25.41 -15.73 -25.21
N LYS A 186 -25.20 -16.46 -24.11
CA LYS A 186 -25.29 -15.92 -22.75
C LYS A 186 -23.92 -16.04 -22.10
N LYS A 187 -23.18 -14.93 -22.03
CA LYS A 187 -22.04 -14.80 -21.12
C LYS A 187 -22.59 -15.05 -19.71
N SER A 188 -22.25 -16.16 -19.09
CA SER A 188 -22.58 -16.36 -17.67
C SER A 188 -21.93 -15.22 -16.90
N GLN A 189 -22.73 -14.47 -16.15
CA GLN A 189 -22.20 -13.44 -15.28
C GLN A 189 -21.29 -14.13 -14.25
N PRO A 190 -20.07 -13.62 -14.01
CA PRO A 190 -19.21 -14.20 -12.99
C PRO A 190 -19.96 -14.17 -11.64
N LEU A 191 -19.95 -15.30 -10.94
CA LEU A 191 -20.48 -15.38 -9.59
C LEU A 191 -19.80 -14.31 -8.74
N LYS A 192 -20.60 -13.47 -8.05
CA LYS A 192 -20.06 -12.42 -7.18
C LYS A 192 -19.44 -13.00 -5.91
N ASN A 193 -19.96 -14.14 -5.45
CA ASN A 193 -19.52 -14.82 -4.25
C ASN A 193 -19.07 -16.26 -4.55
N THR A 194 -18.18 -16.79 -3.73
CA THR A 194 -17.63 -18.14 -3.82
C THR A 194 -17.43 -18.74 -2.44
N LYS A 195 -17.39 -20.07 -2.37
CA LYS A 195 -16.96 -20.84 -1.20
C LYS A 195 -15.55 -21.42 -1.37
N TYR A 196 -14.83 -21.06 -2.44
CA TYR A 196 -13.54 -21.67 -2.77
C TYR A 196 -12.40 -20.67 -2.61
N VAL A 197 -11.32 -21.12 -1.99
CA VAL A 197 -10.13 -20.32 -1.72
C VAL A 197 -8.88 -21.05 -2.19
N ASN A 198 -8.04 -20.37 -2.97
CA ASN A 198 -6.68 -20.83 -3.24
C ASN A 198 -5.79 -20.48 -2.04
N ILE A 199 -5.38 -21.49 -1.27
CA ILE A 199 -4.46 -21.37 -0.13
C ILE A 199 -3.11 -22.06 -0.38
N GLY A 200 -2.79 -22.35 -1.66
CA GLY A 200 -1.54 -22.99 -2.06
C GLY A 200 -1.48 -24.51 -1.87
N TYR A 201 -2.60 -25.18 -1.61
CA TYR A 201 -2.72 -26.64 -1.70
C TYR A 201 -2.95 -27.09 -3.15
N ASP A 202 -2.84 -28.39 -3.40
CA ASP A 202 -3.09 -29.01 -4.72
C ASP A 202 -4.54 -28.82 -5.20
N SER A 203 -5.47 -28.64 -4.26
CA SER A 203 -6.88 -28.34 -4.52
C SER A 203 -7.32 -27.09 -3.74
N TYR A 204 -8.33 -26.40 -4.26
CA TYR A 204 -8.91 -25.25 -3.55
C TYR A 204 -9.61 -25.70 -2.27
N LEU A 205 -9.44 -24.94 -1.20
CA LEU A 205 -10.17 -25.17 0.04
C LEU A 205 -11.62 -24.72 -0.16
N GLU A 206 -12.56 -25.61 0.17
CA GLU A 206 -13.98 -25.29 0.24
C GLU A 206 -14.37 -24.87 1.66
N LEU A 207 -14.97 -23.68 1.78
CA LEU A 207 -15.42 -23.09 3.03
C LEU A 207 -16.68 -23.79 3.58
N SER A 208 -16.75 -23.92 4.90
CA SER A 208 -17.89 -24.50 5.61
C SER A 208 -18.97 -23.44 5.84
N GLY A 209 -20.02 -23.46 5.01
CA GLY A 209 -21.22 -22.63 5.19
C GLY A 209 -21.06 -21.13 4.91
N GLN A 210 -19.87 -20.68 4.50
CA GLN A 210 -19.59 -19.28 4.18
C GLN A 210 -19.51 -19.05 2.67
N GLN A 211 -20.05 -17.91 2.22
CA GLN A 211 -19.78 -17.37 0.90
C GLN A 211 -19.15 -15.99 1.02
N VAL A 212 -18.08 -15.77 0.27
CA VAL A 212 -17.30 -14.53 0.30
C VAL A 212 -17.13 -13.98 -1.11
N PRO A 213 -16.93 -12.66 -1.27
CA PRO A 213 -16.71 -12.08 -2.59
C PRO A 213 -15.51 -12.71 -3.29
N THR A 214 -15.60 -12.91 -4.60
CA THR A 214 -14.52 -13.47 -5.42
C THR A 214 -13.39 -12.48 -5.64
N ASN A 215 -12.17 -12.98 -5.88
CA ASN A 215 -10.95 -12.19 -6.12
C ASN A 215 -10.56 -11.27 -4.95
N VAL A 216 -10.86 -11.70 -3.72
CA VAL A 216 -10.52 -11.01 -2.49
C VAL A 216 -9.48 -11.84 -1.73
N ARG A 217 -8.50 -11.15 -1.15
CA ARG A 217 -7.49 -11.71 -0.26
C ARG A 217 -8.13 -12.01 1.09
N VAL A 218 -7.89 -13.20 1.63
CA VAL A 218 -8.52 -13.67 2.86
C VAL A 218 -7.55 -14.47 3.71
N THR A 219 -7.70 -14.40 5.02
CA THR A 219 -7.07 -15.33 5.97
C THR A 219 -8.07 -16.42 6.32
N VAL A 220 -7.62 -17.67 6.30
CA VAL A 220 -8.47 -18.85 6.43
C VAL A 220 -8.00 -19.73 7.57
N ASP A 221 -8.92 -20.08 8.45
CA ASP A 221 -8.77 -21.19 9.39
C ASP A 221 -8.94 -22.51 8.62
N THR A 222 -7.86 -23.28 8.49
CA THR A 222 -7.83 -24.51 7.69
C THR A 222 -8.53 -25.68 8.38
N GLU A 223 -8.67 -25.65 9.71
CA GLU A 223 -9.36 -26.67 10.51
C GLU A 223 -10.88 -26.46 10.41
N GLU A 224 -11.33 -25.24 10.66
CA GLU A 224 -12.76 -24.87 10.63
C GLU A 224 -13.28 -24.60 9.21
N LYS A 225 -12.37 -24.42 8.25
CA LYS A 225 -12.65 -24.05 6.85
C LYS A 225 -13.48 -22.78 6.75
N LYS A 226 -13.08 -21.73 7.46
CA LYS A 226 -13.77 -20.44 7.51
C LYS A 226 -12.80 -19.30 7.26
N VAL A 227 -13.29 -18.23 6.65
CA VAL A 227 -12.53 -16.97 6.58
C VAL A 227 -12.62 -16.29 7.93
N VAL A 228 -11.47 -15.97 8.49
CA VAL A 228 -11.30 -15.31 9.79
C VAL A 228 -10.66 -13.94 9.58
N SER A 229 -10.73 -13.09 10.59
CA SER A 229 -10.00 -11.82 10.54
C SER A 229 -8.49 -12.06 10.76
N PRO A 230 -7.60 -11.26 10.16
CA PRO A 230 -6.18 -11.33 10.50
C PRO A 230 -5.89 -11.10 11.99
N LEU A 231 -6.72 -10.30 12.68
CA LEU A 231 -6.59 -10.05 14.12
C LEU A 231 -6.84 -11.34 14.93
N GLU A 232 -7.80 -12.14 14.52
CA GLU A 232 -8.06 -13.45 15.12
C GLU A 232 -6.91 -14.43 14.83
N ALA A 233 -6.41 -14.45 13.59
CA ALA A 233 -5.37 -15.38 13.15
C ALA A 233 -3.98 -15.07 13.73
N TYR A 234 -3.62 -13.78 13.81
CA TYR A 234 -2.25 -13.32 14.02
C TYR A 234 -2.12 -12.29 15.15
N LYS A 235 -3.20 -12.04 15.90
CA LYS A 235 -3.25 -11.05 16.98
C LYS A 235 -2.80 -9.69 16.45
N ASP A 236 -1.82 -9.07 17.10
CA ASP A 236 -1.36 -7.73 16.76
C ASP A 236 -0.57 -7.66 15.44
N GLN A 237 -0.15 -8.79 14.86
CA GLN A 237 0.68 -8.84 13.64
C GLN A 237 -0.16 -8.69 12.36
N THR A 238 -0.87 -7.56 12.23
CA THR A 238 -1.79 -7.31 11.12
C THR A 238 -1.55 -5.96 10.43
N GLY A 239 -1.71 -5.98 9.11
CA GLY A 239 -1.67 -4.78 8.29
C GLY A 239 -3.00 -4.04 8.32
N ALA A 240 -2.95 -2.75 8.00
CA ALA A 240 -4.16 -1.96 7.83
C ALA A 240 -5.08 -2.57 6.75
N LYS A 241 -6.39 -2.32 6.86
CA LYS A 241 -7.41 -2.87 5.94
C LYS A 241 -7.35 -4.41 5.81
N ALA A 242 -7.01 -5.11 6.89
CA ALA A 242 -6.87 -6.58 6.92
C ALA A 242 -5.85 -7.11 5.88
N SER A 243 -4.78 -6.36 5.64
CA SER A 243 -3.73 -6.74 4.68
C SER A 243 -2.73 -7.73 5.29
N TYR A 244 -2.06 -8.50 4.43
CA TYR A 244 -0.95 -9.38 4.79
C TYR A 244 0.25 -8.54 5.24
N GLY A 245 0.64 -8.63 6.51
CA GLY A 245 1.78 -7.85 7.03
C GLY A 245 1.49 -6.35 7.04
N TYR A 246 1.69 -5.67 5.91
CA TYR A 246 1.39 -4.25 5.72
C TYR A 246 0.50 -4.00 4.50
N HIS A 247 -0.30 -2.92 4.57
CA HIS A 247 -0.99 -2.35 3.42
C HIS A 247 -0.01 -1.49 2.59
N VAL A 248 -0.15 -1.46 1.27
CA VAL A 248 0.63 -0.56 0.40
C VAL A 248 -0.32 0.37 -0.33
N ARG A 249 -0.10 1.68 -0.17
CA ARG A 249 -0.89 2.74 -0.81
C ARG A 249 0.04 3.71 -1.54
N ILE A 250 -0.42 4.23 -2.67
CA ILE A 250 0.27 5.32 -3.38
C ILE A 250 -0.50 6.60 -3.11
N ALA A 251 0.19 7.60 -2.57
CA ALA A 251 -0.32 8.95 -2.39
C ALA A 251 0.05 9.76 -3.64
N LYS A 252 -0.97 10.11 -4.45
CA LYS A 252 -0.80 10.84 -5.72
C LYS A 252 -0.55 12.32 -5.54
N THR A 253 -0.92 12.85 -4.37
CA THR A 253 -0.69 14.23 -3.97
C THR A 253 -0.21 14.27 -2.53
N PHE A 254 0.42 15.37 -2.14
CA PHE A 254 0.87 15.58 -0.76
C PHE A 254 -0.29 15.46 0.24
N THR A 255 -1.43 16.10 -0.02
CA THR A 255 -2.62 16.04 0.84
C THR A 255 -3.17 14.62 0.98
N SER A 256 -3.07 13.79 -0.06
CA SER A 256 -3.53 12.39 -0.02
C SER A 256 -2.71 11.51 0.92
N ILE A 257 -1.49 11.91 1.31
CA ILE A 257 -0.71 11.20 2.33
C ILE A 257 -1.53 11.14 3.63
N PHE A 258 -2.11 12.28 4.01
CA PHE A 258 -2.83 12.52 5.25
C PHE A 258 -4.32 12.14 5.16
N THR A 259 -5.00 12.59 4.11
CA THR A 259 -6.47 12.47 3.98
C THR A 259 -6.96 11.09 3.58
N GLU A 260 -6.13 10.28 2.93
CA GLU A 260 -6.47 8.90 2.53
C GLU A 260 -5.87 7.86 3.48
N SER A 261 -5.75 8.20 4.77
CA SER A 261 -5.28 7.28 5.81
C SER A 261 -6.01 5.93 5.76
N ALA A 262 -5.29 4.85 6.06
CA ALA A 262 -5.92 3.54 6.18
C ALA A 262 -6.73 3.36 7.48
N TYR A 263 -6.66 4.32 8.41
CA TYR A 263 -7.39 4.31 9.67
C TYR A 263 -8.64 5.21 9.58
N PRO A 264 -9.81 4.76 10.08
CA PRO A 264 -11.04 5.57 10.06
C PRO A 264 -10.90 6.92 10.76
N ASP A 265 -10.14 6.98 11.86
CA ASP A 265 -9.92 8.18 12.66
C ASP A 265 -8.70 9.00 12.17
N GLY A 266 -8.06 8.60 11.07
CA GLY A 266 -6.85 9.23 10.55
C GLY A 266 -5.61 8.97 11.41
N TYR A 267 -4.59 9.81 11.20
CA TYR A 267 -3.36 9.78 12.00
C TYR A 267 -3.51 10.68 13.22
N THR A 268 -3.06 10.19 14.37
CA THR A 268 -3.02 10.98 15.61
C THR A 268 -1.82 11.92 15.63
N SER A 269 -0.74 11.55 14.94
CA SER A 269 0.43 12.41 14.75
C SER A 269 1.13 12.10 13.45
N SER A 270 1.74 13.12 12.88
CA SER A 270 2.52 13.15 11.66
C SER A 270 3.93 13.63 11.99
N ILE A 271 4.91 12.79 11.69
CA ILE A 271 6.29 12.95 12.14
C ILE A 271 7.16 12.96 10.89
N TRP A 272 8.00 13.98 10.76
CA TRP A 272 9.03 13.99 9.74
C TRP A 272 10.29 13.28 10.24
N VAL A 273 10.91 12.48 9.38
CA VAL A 273 12.20 11.81 9.65
C VAL A 273 13.13 12.10 8.48
N ASN A 274 14.26 12.77 8.74
CA ASN A 274 15.19 13.15 7.69
C ASN A 274 15.96 11.94 7.12
N GLY A 275 15.42 11.30 6.09
CA GLY A 275 16.00 10.13 5.43
C GLY A 275 16.35 10.39 3.96
N GLY A 276 17.56 10.04 3.54
CA GLY A 276 18.04 10.24 2.17
C GLY A 276 18.61 11.63 1.88
N ASP A 277 18.88 12.44 2.92
CA ASP A 277 19.61 13.70 2.81
C ASP A 277 21.12 13.48 3.09
N TYR A 278 21.86 13.20 2.03
CA TYR A 278 23.31 12.91 2.10
C TYR A 278 24.19 14.13 2.28
N PHE A 279 23.65 15.33 2.05
CA PHE A 279 24.43 16.57 2.01
C PHE A 279 24.03 17.54 3.13
N HIS A 280 23.12 17.12 4.02
CA HIS A 280 22.70 17.93 5.17
C HIS A 280 22.08 19.26 4.74
N ASN A 281 21.37 19.24 3.60
CA ASN A 281 20.78 20.45 3.01
C ASN A 281 19.47 20.83 3.71
N SER A 282 18.81 19.88 4.35
CA SER A 282 17.55 20.11 5.08
C SER A 282 17.85 20.80 6.41
N LYS A 283 17.78 22.13 6.44
CA LYS A 283 17.89 22.94 7.67
C LYS A 283 16.53 23.51 8.06
N ILE A 284 15.66 22.62 8.52
CA ILE A 284 14.31 22.98 8.94
C ILE A 284 14.28 23.01 10.45
N GLU A 285 13.90 24.15 11.01
CA GLU A 285 13.61 24.24 12.44
C GLU A 285 12.26 23.59 12.69
N MET A 286 12.25 22.42 13.33
CA MET A 286 11.03 21.72 13.76
C MET A 286 11.24 21.21 15.19
N ASP A 287 10.17 21.20 15.98
CA ASP A 287 10.25 20.67 17.35
C ASP A 287 10.50 19.16 17.30
N SER A 288 11.31 18.66 18.24
CA SER A 288 11.54 17.22 18.36
C SER A 288 10.25 16.53 18.80
N PHE A 289 9.83 15.53 18.05
CA PHE A 289 8.69 14.71 18.41
C PHE A 289 9.06 13.75 19.53
N GLU A 290 8.24 13.70 20.58
CA GLU A 290 8.31 12.71 21.64
C GLU A 290 6.92 12.10 21.86
N LEU A 291 6.87 10.76 21.86
CA LEU A 291 5.63 10.08 22.18
C LEU A 291 5.35 10.23 23.68
N LYS A 292 4.25 10.91 24.03
CA LYS A 292 3.87 11.14 25.43
C LYS A 292 3.64 9.83 26.18
N SER A 293 4.09 9.78 27.43
CA SER A 293 3.82 8.65 28.32
C SER A 293 2.32 8.51 28.59
N GLY A 294 1.82 7.27 28.63
CA GLY A 294 0.41 6.97 28.90
C GLY A 294 -0.52 7.03 27.69
N VAL A 295 0.00 7.18 26.47
CA VAL A 295 -0.78 7.03 25.23
C VAL A 295 -1.34 5.61 25.15
N LYS A 296 -2.67 5.49 25.14
CA LYS A 296 -3.38 4.19 25.03
C LYS A 296 -3.48 3.69 23.60
N SER A 297 -3.66 4.58 22.64
CA SER A 297 -3.81 4.23 21.23
C SER A 297 -3.30 5.37 20.35
N ALA A 298 -2.44 5.10 19.38
CA ALA A 298 -1.96 6.10 18.43
C ALA A 298 -1.84 5.53 17.01
N ASN A 299 -2.10 6.39 16.01
CA ASN A 299 -1.85 6.11 14.60
C ASN A 299 -0.77 7.10 14.14
N LEU A 300 0.48 6.66 14.12
CA LEU A 300 1.64 7.51 13.82
C LEU A 300 2.01 7.40 12.34
N LEU A 301 1.98 8.52 11.64
CA LEU A 301 2.53 8.65 10.30
C LEU A 301 3.98 9.12 10.40
N LEU A 302 4.93 8.33 9.89
CA LEU A 302 6.33 8.71 9.75
C LEU A 302 6.62 9.00 8.28
N VAL A 303 6.81 10.26 7.91
CA VAL A 303 7.27 10.65 6.58
C VAL A 303 8.79 10.64 6.57
N VAL A 304 9.36 9.56 6.03
CA VAL A 304 10.80 9.31 5.98
C VAL A 304 11.32 9.75 4.61
N ALA A 305 11.75 11.00 4.52
CA ALA A 305 12.19 11.63 3.29
C ALA A 305 13.14 12.81 3.58
N LYS A 306 14.00 13.15 2.62
CA LYS A 306 14.71 14.43 2.64
C LYS A 306 13.68 15.55 2.46
N TRP A 307 13.94 16.71 3.05
CA TRP A 307 12.94 17.77 3.06
C TRP A 307 12.56 18.28 1.67
N GLY A 308 13.53 18.34 0.75
CA GLY A 308 13.25 18.75 -0.63
C GLY A 308 12.22 17.89 -1.37
N ASP A 309 12.09 16.59 -1.02
CA ASP A 309 11.04 15.74 -1.60
C ASP A 309 9.66 16.08 -1.02
N VAL A 310 9.62 16.45 0.25
CA VAL A 310 8.40 16.89 0.96
C VAL A 310 7.94 18.24 0.41
N GLU A 311 8.85 19.22 0.27
CA GLU A 311 8.55 20.53 -0.31
C GLU A 311 8.10 20.43 -1.76
N TYR A 312 8.77 19.60 -2.56
CA TYR A 312 8.36 19.36 -3.93
C TYR A 312 6.92 18.81 -3.98
N ALA A 313 6.62 17.77 -3.19
CA ALA A 313 5.28 17.20 -3.13
C ALA A 313 4.22 18.23 -2.72
N PHE A 314 4.53 19.05 -1.71
CA PHE A 314 3.66 20.13 -1.25
C PHE A 314 3.41 21.16 -2.36
N GLU A 315 4.45 21.65 -3.04
CA GLU A 315 4.30 22.67 -4.09
C GLU A 315 3.47 22.14 -5.26
N GLN A 316 3.59 20.86 -5.59
CA GLN A 316 2.75 20.21 -6.62
C GLN A 316 1.26 20.15 -6.24
N ASP A 317 0.92 20.25 -4.95
CA ASP A 317 -0.44 20.15 -4.42
C ASP A 317 -0.96 21.48 -3.82
N LYS A 318 -0.13 22.52 -3.79
CA LYS A 318 -0.38 23.80 -3.11
C LYS A 318 -1.68 24.48 -3.53
N LYS A 319 -2.06 24.33 -4.80
CA LYS A 319 -3.35 24.86 -5.32
C LYS A 319 -4.59 24.28 -4.63
N ASN A 320 -4.45 23.13 -3.98
CA ASN A 320 -5.51 22.48 -3.21
C ASN A 320 -5.40 22.75 -1.70
N LEU A 321 -4.41 23.54 -1.27
CA LEU A 321 -4.05 23.82 0.12
C LEU A 321 -4.18 25.31 0.41
N GLU A 322 -5.43 25.79 0.45
CA GLU A 322 -5.72 27.18 0.80
C GLU A 322 -5.41 27.47 2.28
N GLY A 323 -4.76 28.61 2.54
CA GLY A 323 -4.47 29.06 3.90
C GLY A 323 -3.25 28.42 4.57
N VAL A 324 -2.53 27.52 3.88
CA VAL A 324 -1.32 26.89 4.42
C VAL A 324 -0.06 27.52 3.79
N SER A 325 0.90 27.93 4.63
CA SER A 325 2.11 28.63 4.17
C SER A 325 3.23 27.68 3.73
N GLY A 326 3.28 26.46 4.28
CA GLY A 326 4.28 25.48 3.90
C GLY A 326 4.03 24.08 4.44
N ALA A 327 4.79 23.11 3.90
CA ALA A 327 4.67 21.70 4.26
C ALA A 327 4.90 21.41 5.76
N LYS A 328 5.67 22.25 6.46
CA LYS A 328 5.94 22.16 7.90
C LYS A 328 4.66 22.12 8.74
N GLU A 329 3.60 22.81 8.32
CA GLU A 329 2.33 22.86 9.07
C GLU A 329 1.59 21.51 9.11
N PHE A 330 2.03 20.53 8.33
CA PHE A 330 1.47 19.17 8.30
C PHE A 330 2.24 18.19 9.20
N PHE A 331 3.15 18.68 10.04
CA PHE A 331 3.95 17.84 10.92
C PHE A 331 3.87 18.33 12.36
N ASP A 332 3.65 17.38 13.28
CA ASP A 332 3.64 17.60 14.72
C ASP A 332 5.05 17.66 15.32
N GLY A 333 6.07 17.26 14.55
CA GLY A 333 7.47 17.32 14.96
C GLY A 333 8.39 16.46 14.10
N GLU A 334 9.68 16.54 14.39
CA GLU A 334 10.73 15.74 13.75
C GLU A 334 11.22 14.62 14.68
N MET A 335 11.48 13.43 14.12
CA MET A 335 12.24 12.40 14.82
C MET A 335 13.72 12.57 14.49
N LYS A 336 14.50 13.09 15.44
CA LYS A 336 15.94 13.24 15.27
C LYS A 336 16.63 11.89 15.12
N ILE A 337 17.41 11.72 14.05
CA ILE A 337 18.22 10.53 13.77
C ILE A 337 19.62 10.96 13.32
N PRO A 338 20.61 10.04 13.27
CA PRO A 338 21.91 10.36 12.69
C PRO A 338 21.77 10.88 11.25
N GLU A 339 22.40 12.00 10.98
CA GLU A 339 22.35 12.63 9.65
C GLU A 339 23.02 11.77 8.58
N GLY A 340 22.63 11.93 7.32
CA GLY A 340 23.14 11.11 6.21
C GLY A 340 22.56 9.69 6.13
N SER A 341 21.63 9.33 7.03
CA SER A 341 20.93 8.05 6.99
C SER A 341 20.12 7.89 5.69
N ARG A 342 20.20 6.71 5.07
CA ARG A 342 19.33 6.35 3.93
C ARG A 342 17.88 6.21 4.40
N VAL A 343 16.92 6.23 3.50
CA VAL A 343 15.48 6.15 3.85
C VAL A 343 15.15 4.87 4.62
N GLU A 344 15.67 3.71 4.18
CA GLU A 344 15.44 2.43 4.84
C GLU A 344 16.07 2.36 6.25
N ASP A 345 17.24 2.99 6.42
CA ASP A 345 17.96 3.02 7.70
C ASP A 345 17.28 4.01 8.66
N ALA A 346 16.89 5.18 8.15
CA ALA A 346 16.14 6.19 8.87
C ALA A 346 14.80 5.65 9.39
N ALA A 347 14.09 4.89 8.56
CA ALA A 347 12.86 4.22 8.96
C ALA A 347 13.11 3.23 10.10
N MET A 348 14.19 2.43 10.01
CA MET A 348 14.56 1.49 11.07
C MET A 348 14.86 2.22 12.39
N ILE A 349 15.72 3.23 12.36
CA ILE A 349 16.15 3.99 13.55
C ILE A 349 14.94 4.68 14.20
N ALA A 350 14.08 5.33 13.41
CA ALA A 350 12.92 6.02 13.92
C ALA A 350 11.92 5.06 14.58
N LEU A 351 11.68 3.89 13.97
CA LEU A 351 10.82 2.87 14.56
C LEU A 351 11.43 2.28 15.84
N THR A 352 12.74 2.02 15.88
CA THR A 352 13.42 1.59 17.12
C THR A 352 13.25 2.59 18.26
N LYS A 353 13.25 3.90 17.96
CA LYS A 353 13.06 4.94 18.98
C LYS A 353 11.63 5.07 19.49
N LEU A 354 10.64 4.62 18.71
CA LEU A 354 9.23 4.66 19.07
C LEU A 354 8.74 3.35 19.71
N ASP A 355 9.40 2.24 19.42
CA ASP A 355 9.09 0.91 19.93
C ASP A 355 9.68 0.69 21.34
N VAL A 356 9.29 1.55 22.29
CA VAL A 356 9.78 1.60 23.68
C VAL A 356 8.69 1.22 24.68
#